data_AF-A0A945E861-F1
#
_entry.id   AF-A0A945E861-F1
#
_cell.length_a   1.000
_cell.length_b   1.000
_cell.length_c   1.000
_cell.angle_alpha   90.00
_cell.angle_beta   90.00
_cell.angle_gamma   90.00
#
_symmetry.space_group_name_H-M   'P 1'
#
loop_
_entity.id
_entity.type
_entity.pdbx_description
1 polymer ?
#
loop_
_entity_poly.entity_id
_entity_poly.type
_entity_poly.pdbx_seq_one_letter_code
_entity_poly.pdbx_strand_id
1 'polypeptide(L)'
;MKKMFRILLFLLISANVLCQEKDFDKTSNNLTLDGNVEFINKNLIEAEVFYREAISKDSLNNIASYNMANSFYKSGLNMEAVNEYKSSILKAKNKEDLHKSYHNLGDVYMQNKDYQNAVTSFKKALFNNPIFKTLRYFRIFKPFTIN
;
A
#
# COMPACT_ATOMS: atom_id res chain seq x y z
N MET A 1 30.92 -34.21 18.88
CA MET A 1 29.96 -33.53 19.80
C MET A 1 30.00 -32.01 19.72
N LYS A 2 31.15 -31.33 19.97
CA LYS A 2 31.23 -29.85 19.93
C LYS A 2 30.88 -29.21 18.56
N LYS A 3 31.18 -29.87 17.43
CA LYS A 3 30.78 -29.40 16.08
C LYS A 3 29.26 -29.46 15.84
N MET A 4 28.58 -30.52 16.26
CA MET A 4 27.11 -30.62 16.18
C MET A 4 26.43 -29.55 17.04
N PHE A 5 26.96 -29.27 18.23
CA PHE A 5 26.44 -28.22 19.10
C PHE A 5 26.53 -26.83 18.46
N ARG A 6 27.62 -26.53 17.74
CA ARG A 6 27.78 -25.26 17.00
C ARG A 6 26.80 -25.13 15.83
N ILE A 7 26.54 -26.22 15.10
CA ILE A 7 25.58 -26.23 14.00
C ILE A 7 24.15 -26.03 14.52
N LEU A 8 23.81 -26.69 15.63
CA LEU A 8 22.50 -26.53 16.29
C LEU A 8 22.30 -25.10 16.81
N LEU A 9 23.34 -24.48 17.38
CA LEU A 9 23.29 -23.09 17.85
C LEU A 9 23.10 -22.11 16.68
N PHE A 10 23.72 -22.37 15.53
CA PHE A 10 23.57 -21.53 14.33
C PHE A 10 22.15 -21.63 13.74
N LEU A 11 21.54 -22.82 13.76
CA LEU A 11 20.15 -23.04 13.35
C LEU A 11 19.13 -22.37 14.27
N LEU A 12 19.40 -22.32 15.58
CA LEU A 12 18.54 -21.63 16.54
C LEU A 12 18.60 -20.10 16.36
N ILE A 13 19.76 -19.55 16.02
CA ILE A 13 19.90 -18.11 15.75
C ILE A 13 19.18 -17.73 14.45
N SER A 14 19.28 -18.55 13.38
CA SER A 14 18.58 -18.26 12.11
C SER A 14 17.05 -18.36 12.23
N ALA A 15 16.53 -19.25 13.06
CA ALA A 15 15.08 -19.36 13.31
C ALA A 15 14.48 -18.11 13.99
N ASN A 16 15.23 -17.43 14.86
CA ASN A 16 14.79 -16.18 15.49
C ASN A 16 14.73 -15.01 14.50
N VAL A 17 15.59 -15.00 13.47
CA VAL A 17 15.58 -13.95 12.44
C VAL A 17 14.36 -14.08 11.52
N LEU A 18 13.84 -15.30 11.32
CA LEU A 18 12.63 -15.53 10.51
C LEU A 18 11.30 -15.34 11.28
N CYS A 19 11.35 -15.18 12.60
CA CYS A 19 10.15 -15.13 13.46
C CYS A 19 10.00 -13.75 14.15
N GLN A 20 10.23 -12.67 13.41
CA GLN A 20 9.61 -11.39 13.78
C GLN A 20 8.33 -11.31 12.97
N GLU A 21 7.19 -11.66 13.58
CA GLU A 21 5.92 -11.11 13.13
C GLU A 21 6.08 -9.60 13.15
N LYS A 22 6.04 -8.99 11.96
CA LYS A 22 6.22 -7.56 11.79
C LYS A 22 4.93 -6.90 12.23
N ASP A 23 4.73 -6.83 13.55
CA ASP A 23 3.68 -6.04 14.18
C ASP A 23 3.71 -4.67 13.52
N PHE A 24 2.60 -4.29 12.90
CA PHE A 24 2.41 -2.93 12.43
C PHE A 24 2.82 -1.99 13.57
N ASP A 25 3.79 -1.10 13.35
CA ASP A 25 4.24 -0.21 14.40
C ASP A 25 3.05 0.65 14.85
N LYS A 26 2.53 0.37 16.04
CA LYS A 26 1.38 1.07 16.63
C LYS A 26 1.60 2.58 16.64
N THR A 27 2.85 3.01 16.80
CA THR A 27 3.25 4.42 16.72
C THR A 27 3.03 4.97 15.31
N SER A 28 3.49 4.25 14.28
CA SER A 28 3.29 4.61 12.88
C SER A 28 1.80 4.71 12.54
N ASN A 29 0.99 3.77 13.03
CA ASN A 29 -0.46 3.78 12.81
C ASN A 29 -1.13 4.98 13.50
N ASN A 30 -0.77 5.30 14.74
CA ASN A 30 -1.30 6.46 15.44
C ASN A 30 -0.95 7.77 14.71
N LEU A 31 0.32 7.93 14.30
CA LEU A 31 0.74 9.08 13.48
C LEU A 31 -0.02 9.15 12.15
N THR A 32 -0.31 8.00 11.54
CA THR A 32 -1.16 7.96 10.34
C THR A 32 -2.58 8.46 10.64
N LEU A 33 -3.14 8.13 11.80
CA LEU A 33 -4.45 8.61 12.22
C LEU A 33 -4.43 10.12 12.49
N ASP A 34 -3.40 10.64 13.15
CA ASP A 34 -3.23 12.08 13.39
C ASP A 34 -3.13 12.84 12.07
N GLY A 35 -2.35 12.32 11.11
CA GLY A 35 -2.29 12.86 9.76
C GLY A 35 -3.65 12.85 9.04
N ASN A 36 -4.48 11.83 9.26
CA ASN A 36 -5.84 11.77 8.69
C ASN A 36 -6.75 12.85 9.30
N VAL A 37 -6.62 13.13 10.59
CA VAL A 37 -7.37 14.21 11.27
C VAL A 37 -7.01 15.55 10.64
N GLU A 38 -5.72 15.85 10.48
CA GLU A 38 -5.26 17.08 9.86
C GLU A 38 -5.68 17.19 8.39
N PHE A 39 -5.66 16.08 7.65
CA PHE A 39 -6.13 16.02 6.28
C PHE A 39 -7.63 16.36 6.17
N ILE A 40 -8.47 15.84 7.09
CA ILE A 40 -9.90 16.16 7.16
C ILE A 40 -10.10 17.65 7.48
N ASN A 41 -9.28 18.20 8.36
CA ASN A 41 -9.26 19.63 8.71
C ASN A 41 -8.71 20.52 7.59
N LYS A 42 -8.26 19.95 6.47
CA LYS A 42 -7.62 20.62 5.32
C LYS A 42 -6.26 21.24 5.65
N ASN A 43 -5.65 20.85 6.77
CA ASN A 43 -4.29 21.23 7.15
C ASN A 43 -3.30 20.29 6.44
N LEU A 44 -3.18 20.42 5.12
CA LEU A 44 -2.46 19.45 4.27
C LEU A 44 -0.95 19.37 4.57
N ILE A 45 -0.34 20.48 5.00
CA ILE A 45 1.07 20.53 5.42
C ILE A 45 1.28 19.72 6.70
N GLU A 46 0.42 19.92 7.70
CA GLU A 46 0.51 19.19 8.98
C GLU A 46 0.23 17.70 8.77
N ALA A 47 -0.75 17.38 7.92
CA ALA A 47 -1.02 16.00 7.53
C ALA A 47 0.23 15.33 6.90
N GLU A 48 0.94 16.04 6.02
CA GLU A 48 2.19 15.55 5.42
C GLU A 48 3.26 15.26 6.47
N VAL A 49 3.43 16.15 7.46
CA VAL A 49 4.38 15.95 8.57
C VAL A 49 4.08 14.65 9.30
N PHE A 50 2.83 14.45 9.74
CA PHE A 50 2.43 13.21 10.42
C PHE A 50 2.63 11.97 9.57
N TYR A 51 2.33 12.00 8.27
CA TYR A 51 2.56 10.85 7.40
C TYR A 51 4.06 10.56 7.20
N ARG A 52 4.91 11.58 7.08
CA ARG A 52 6.37 11.40 7.01
C ARG A 52 6.91 10.79 8.29
N GLU A 53 6.44 11.25 9.44
CA GLU A 53 6.80 10.67 10.73
C GLU A 53 6.34 9.22 10.82
N ALA A 54 5.10 8.91 10.43
CA ALA A 54 4.60 7.54 10.38
C ALA A 54 5.49 6.63 9.51
N ILE A 55 5.87 7.08 8.32
CA ILE A 55 6.74 6.33 7.40
C ILE A 55 8.17 6.19 7.96
N SER A 56 8.65 7.16 8.75
CA SER A 56 9.94 7.06 9.44
C SER A 56 9.95 5.97 10.52
N LYS A 57 8.79 5.74 11.17
CA LYS A 57 8.61 4.68 12.18
C LYS A 57 8.45 3.31 11.54
N ASP A 58 7.62 3.22 10.51
CA ASP A 58 7.47 2.01 9.70
C ASP A 58 7.53 2.35 8.21
N SER A 59 8.67 2.04 7.60
CA SER A 59 8.90 2.28 6.16
C SER A 59 8.00 1.44 5.26
N LEU A 60 7.40 0.36 5.77
CA LEU A 60 6.44 -0.49 5.06
C LEU A 60 4.97 -0.09 5.32
N ASN A 61 4.70 0.98 6.05
CA ASN A 61 3.34 1.47 6.23
C ASN A 61 2.80 2.03 4.90
N ASN A 62 2.09 1.17 4.17
CA ASN A 62 1.49 1.50 2.89
C ASN A 62 0.32 2.48 3.04
N ILE A 63 -0.42 2.44 4.16
CA ILE A 63 -1.54 3.33 4.43
C ILE A 63 -1.05 4.77 4.58
N ALA A 64 0.03 5.00 5.34
CA ALA A 64 0.66 6.31 5.46
C ALA A 64 1.12 6.84 4.10
N SER A 65 1.77 5.99 3.28
CA SER A 65 2.23 6.38 1.93
C SER A 65 1.04 6.73 1.02
N TYR A 66 -0.05 5.96 1.07
CA TYR A 66 -1.28 6.21 0.31
C TYR A 66 -1.96 7.52 0.74
N ASN A 67 -2.04 7.79 2.04
CA ASN A 67 -2.68 8.99 2.56
C ASN A 67 -1.85 10.25 2.30
N MET A 68 -0.52 10.14 2.36
CA MET A 68 0.39 11.20 1.94
C MET A 68 0.22 11.53 0.46
N ALA A 69 0.10 10.51 -0.39
CA ALA A 69 -0.21 10.70 -1.81
C ALA A 69 -1.55 11.43 -2.03
N ASN A 70 -2.59 11.09 -1.26
CA ASN A 70 -3.87 11.81 -1.29
C ASN A 70 -3.71 13.29 -0.87
N SER A 71 -2.86 13.58 0.12
CA SER A 71 -2.54 14.94 0.56
C SER A 71 -1.87 15.75 -0.54
N PHE A 72 -0.87 15.17 -1.21
CA PHE A 72 -0.20 15.79 -2.34
C PHE A 72 -1.15 16.02 -3.51
N TYR A 73 -1.98 15.04 -3.84
CA TYR A 73 -2.98 15.16 -4.91
C TYR A 73 -3.96 16.31 -4.63
N LYS A 74 -4.48 16.42 -3.40
CA LYS A 74 -5.33 17.55 -3.01
C LYS A 74 -4.62 18.89 -3.05
N SER A 75 -3.31 18.90 -2.79
CA SER A 75 -2.47 20.10 -2.88
C SER A 75 -2.07 20.47 -4.31
N GLY A 76 -2.44 19.67 -5.32
CA GLY A 76 -2.03 19.84 -6.72
C GLY A 76 -0.57 19.44 -7.00
N LEU A 77 0.10 18.83 -6.02
CA LEU A 77 1.47 18.34 -6.10
C LEU A 77 1.48 16.95 -6.76
N ASN A 78 1.14 16.93 -8.04
CA ASN A 78 0.83 15.69 -8.74
C ASN A 78 2.05 14.77 -8.93
N MET A 79 3.27 15.30 -9.03
CA MET A 79 4.48 14.47 -9.17
C MET A 79 4.80 13.73 -7.87
N GLU A 80 4.67 14.43 -6.75
CA GLU A 80 4.82 13.90 -5.39
C GLU A 80 3.74 12.85 -5.11
N ALA A 81 2.50 13.11 -5.50
CA ALA A 81 1.41 12.15 -5.42
C ALA A 81 1.70 10.87 -6.20
N VAL A 82 2.21 10.97 -7.45
CA VAL A 82 2.61 9.79 -8.25
C VAL A 82 3.66 8.96 -7.51
N ASN A 83 4.68 9.61 -6.95
CA ASN A 83 5.76 8.92 -6.25
C ASN A 83 5.24 8.18 -5.01
N GLU A 84 4.39 8.83 -4.21
CA GLU A 84 3.85 8.22 -3.00
C GLU A 84 2.80 7.13 -3.28
N TYR A 85 1.99 7.25 -4.33
CA TYR A 85 1.13 6.13 -4.74
C TYR A 85 1.94 4.93 -5.21
N LYS A 86 3.04 5.13 -5.96
CA LYS A 86 3.95 4.04 -6.34
C LYS A 86 4.59 3.40 -5.12
N SER A 87 5.02 4.21 -4.15
CA SER A 87 5.53 3.76 -2.85
C SER A 87 4.49 2.91 -2.10
N SER A 88 3.24 3.38 -2.00
CA SER A 88 2.13 2.61 -1.44
C SER A 88 1.93 1.27 -2.15
N ILE A 89 1.91 1.26 -3.49
CA ILE A 89 1.73 0.04 -4.30
C ILE A 89 2.83 -0.99 -4.01
N LEU A 90 4.08 -0.56 -3.89
CA LEU A 90 5.21 -1.45 -3.58
C LEU A 90 5.11 -2.08 -2.18
N LYS A 91 4.47 -1.38 -1.24
CA LYS A 91 4.34 -1.78 0.17
C LYS A 91 3.02 -2.51 0.46
N ALA A 92 2.07 -2.48 -0.47
CA ALA A 92 0.73 -3.01 -0.26
C ALA A 92 0.73 -4.54 0.00
N LYS A 93 0.05 -4.96 1.06
CA LYS A 93 -0.02 -6.36 1.50
C LYS A 93 -1.25 -7.10 0.98
N ASN A 94 -2.27 -6.37 0.56
CA ASN A 94 -3.53 -6.93 0.10
C ASN A 94 -4.00 -6.27 -1.21
N LYS A 95 -4.97 -6.91 -1.85
CA LYS A 95 -5.48 -6.46 -3.15
C LYS A 95 -6.35 -5.22 -3.08
N GLU A 96 -7.00 -4.98 -1.94
CA GLU A 96 -7.82 -3.80 -1.75
C GLU A 96 -6.96 -2.52 -1.76
N ASP A 97 -5.82 -2.56 -1.07
CA ASP A 97 -4.86 -1.45 -1.05
C ASP A 97 -4.23 -1.21 -2.42
N LEU A 98 -3.91 -2.29 -3.15
CA LEU A 98 -3.46 -2.21 -4.54
C LEU A 98 -4.54 -1.58 -5.42
N HIS A 99 -5.79 -2.02 -5.29
CA HIS A 99 -6.92 -1.46 -6.04
C HIS A 99 -7.05 0.04 -5.82
N LYS A 100 -7.11 0.49 -4.56
CA LYS A 100 -7.22 1.91 -4.18
C LYS A 100 -6.05 2.73 -4.71
N SER A 101 -4.81 2.25 -4.49
CA SER A 101 -3.61 2.99 -4.90
C SER A 101 -3.47 3.09 -6.41
N TYR A 102 -3.78 2.02 -7.17
CA TYR A 102 -3.78 2.08 -8.64
C TYR A 102 -4.91 2.95 -9.20
N HIS A 103 -6.08 2.97 -8.54
CA HIS A 103 -7.19 3.82 -8.96
C HIS A 103 -6.80 5.30 -8.84
N ASN A 104 -6.36 5.72 -7.64
CA ASN A 104 -6.00 7.12 -7.42
C ASN A 104 -4.77 7.54 -8.22
N LEU A 105 -3.79 6.64 -8.43
CA LEU A 105 -2.69 6.91 -9.36
C LEU A 105 -3.19 7.18 -10.79
N GLY A 106 -4.24 6.46 -11.21
CA GLY A 106 -4.94 6.72 -12.46
C GLY A 106 -5.55 8.12 -12.50
N ASP A 107 -6.19 8.57 -11.41
CA ASP A 107 -6.76 9.91 -11.30
C ASP A 107 -5.70 11.01 -11.39
N VAL A 108 -4.55 10.82 -10.72
CA VAL A 108 -3.42 11.76 -10.84
C VAL A 108 -2.94 11.84 -12.29
N TYR A 109 -2.80 10.70 -12.97
CA TYR A 109 -2.42 10.69 -14.38
C TYR A 109 -3.49 11.34 -15.28
N MET A 110 -4.78 11.16 -14.99
CA MET A 110 -5.87 11.84 -15.69
C MET A 110 -5.77 13.36 -15.54
N GLN A 111 -5.52 13.85 -14.32
CA GLN A 111 -5.36 15.29 -14.07
C GLN A 111 -4.13 15.85 -14.80
N ASN A 112 -3.06 15.06 -14.90
CA ASN A 112 -1.86 15.40 -15.67
C ASN A 112 -2.03 15.23 -17.19
N LYS A 113 -3.20 14.79 -17.67
CA LYS A 113 -3.49 14.46 -19.08
C LYS A 113 -2.60 13.33 -19.65
N ASP A 114 -2.01 12.53 -18.77
CA ASP A 114 -1.25 11.33 -19.13
C ASP A 114 -2.21 10.13 -19.24
N TYR A 115 -3.00 10.14 -20.31
CA TYR A 115 -4.07 9.17 -20.51
C TYR A 115 -3.56 7.73 -20.65
N GLN A 116 -2.34 7.54 -21.17
CA GLN A 116 -1.77 6.22 -21.34
C GLN A 116 -1.46 5.57 -19.98
N ASN A 117 -0.83 6.31 -19.07
CA ASN A 117 -0.55 5.81 -17.73
C ASN A 117 -1.81 5.74 -16.87
N ALA A 118 -2.79 6.63 -17.09
CA ALA A 118 -4.09 6.55 -16.45
C ALA A 118 -4.82 5.24 -16.78
N VAL A 119 -4.98 4.93 -18.07
CA VAL A 119 -5.61 3.67 -18.53
C VAL A 119 -4.90 2.45 -17.97
N THR A 120 -3.57 2.46 -17.95
CA THR A 120 -2.77 1.36 -17.40
C THR A 120 -3.03 1.19 -15.91
N SER A 121 -3.08 2.29 -15.16
CA SER A 121 -3.32 2.29 -13.71
C SER A 121 -4.74 1.80 -13.39
N PHE A 122 -5.77 2.30 -14.07
CA PHE A 122 -7.15 1.83 -13.89
C PHE A 122 -7.34 0.36 -14.24
N LYS A 123 -6.69 -0.16 -15.28
CA LYS A 123 -6.71 -1.60 -15.60
C LYS A 123 -6.12 -2.43 -14.45
N LYS A 124 -5.01 -1.99 -13.87
CA LYS A 124 -4.41 -2.64 -12.69
C LYS A 124 -5.30 -2.53 -11.46
N ALA A 125 -5.96 -1.40 -11.25
CA ALA A 125 -6.95 -1.24 -10.19
C ALA A 125 -8.08 -2.26 -10.33
N LEU A 126 -8.67 -2.37 -11.54
CA LEU A 126 -9.75 -3.32 -11.82
C LEU A 126 -9.32 -4.78 -11.57
N PHE A 127 -8.11 -5.16 -11.98
CA PHE A 127 -7.59 -6.51 -11.76
C PHE A 127 -7.43 -6.86 -10.27
N ASN A 128 -7.13 -5.86 -9.44
CA ASN A 128 -6.96 -6.03 -8.00
C ASN A 128 -8.27 -5.83 -7.21
N ASN A 129 -9.37 -5.45 -7.85
CA ASN A 129 -10.66 -5.35 -7.15
C ASN A 129 -11.13 -6.76 -6.69
N PRO A 130 -11.33 -7.00 -5.37
CA PRO A 130 -11.73 -8.30 -4.84
C PRO A 130 -13.06 -8.82 -5.40
N ILE A 131 -14.02 -7.93 -5.65
CA ILE A 131 -15.35 -8.26 -6.19
C ILE A 131 -15.22 -8.59 -7.68
N PHE A 132 -14.49 -7.76 -8.44
CA PHE A 132 -14.31 -7.99 -9.87
C PHE A 132 -13.57 -9.30 -10.17
N LYS A 133 -12.53 -9.64 -9.39
CA LYS A 133 -11.83 -10.93 -9.55
C LYS A 133 -12.77 -12.10 -9.29
N THR A 134 -13.60 -12.02 -8.24
CA THR A 134 -14.59 -13.04 -7.92
C THR A 134 -15.63 -13.18 -9.03
N LEU A 135 -16.12 -12.07 -9.58
CA LEU A 135 -17.06 -12.07 -10.70
C LEU A 135 -16.45 -12.64 -11.99
N ARG A 136 -15.20 -12.31 -12.31
CA ARG A 136 -14.48 -12.89 -13.47
C ARG A 136 -14.21 -14.39 -13.26
N TYR A 137 -13.83 -14.79 -12.05
CA TYR A 137 -13.70 -16.20 -11.70
C TYR A 137 -15.04 -16.92 -11.89
N PHE A 138 -16.14 -16.38 -11.38
CA PHE A 138 -17.48 -16.94 -11.58
C PHE A 138 -17.88 -16.98 -13.07
N ARG A 139 -17.64 -15.92 -13.85
CA ARG A 139 -17.99 -15.88 -15.29
C ARG A 139 -17.17 -16.83 -16.16
N ILE A 140 -15.90 -17.05 -15.82
CA ILE A 140 -14.99 -17.90 -16.61
C ILE A 140 -15.09 -19.37 -16.18
N PHE A 141 -15.27 -19.64 -14.88
CA PHE A 141 -15.26 -21.00 -14.34
C PHE A 141 -16.65 -21.58 -14.05
N LYS A 142 -17.72 -20.76 -14.07
CA LYS A 142 -19.11 -21.23 -13.96
C LYS A 142 -19.97 -21.25 -15.26
N PRO A 143 -19.43 -21.18 -16.50
CA PRO A 143 -20.26 -21.43 -17.68
C PRO A 143 -20.55 -22.93 -17.93
N PHE A 144 -20.09 -23.85 -17.06
CA PHE A 144 -20.18 -25.31 -17.29
C PHE A 144 -20.96 -26.12 -16.24
N THR A 145 -21.72 -25.49 -15.35
CA THR A 145 -22.62 -26.22 -14.44
C THR A 145 -24.07 -25.81 -14.69
N ILE A 146 -24.59 -26.21 -15.84
CA ILE A 146 -26.02 -26.38 -16.06
C ILE A 146 -26.18 -27.83 -16.55
N ASN A 147 -26.41 -28.74 -15.60
CA ASN A 147 -27.04 -30.04 -15.80
C ASN A 147 -28.17 -30.13 -14.78
#